data_AF-A0A1M7CN63-F1
#
_entry.id   AF-A0A1M7CN63-F1
#
_cell.length_a   1.000
_cell.length_b   1.000
_cell.length_c   1.000
_cell.angle_alpha   90.00
_cell.angle_beta   90.00
_cell.angle_gamma   90.00
#
_symmetry.space_group_name_H-M   'P 1'
#
loop_
_entity.id
_entity.type
_entity.pdbx_description
1 polymer ?
#
loop_
_entity_poly.entity_id
_entity_poly.type
_entity_poly.pdbx_seq_one_letter_code
_entity_poly.pdbx_strand_id
1 'polypeptide(L)'
;MKRLIACILLVAFSAMSWAVPKPMESITNYNVMMVHGAYGPKNDDGELQGFDPGDYSQAIEATEHLGAASMGSYTSNNRVTRWISHNILEEPKWEKDSSYVRNSYVYNWRAFSNTRNSSKNNAVELGDRTWNKDKTFGQRRALVEEAQEVKAWFVVDSNDTSKNLHGQEALDSMRNHPDLFRQLASRYILIGHSMGGVVSREWVQNSNYYHGEVDKVITLDSPHEGTDTLNMQLSLL
;
A
#
# COMPACT_ATOMS: atom_id res chain seq x y z
N MET A 1 -48.34 -23.92 -9.72
CA MET A 1 -47.30 -24.83 -9.17
C MET A 1 -46.01 -24.86 -9.97
N LYS A 2 -46.01 -25.22 -11.27
CA LYS A 2 -44.76 -25.30 -12.09
C LYS A 2 -43.89 -24.03 -12.07
N ARG A 3 -44.51 -22.84 -12.15
CA ARG A 3 -43.80 -21.55 -12.09
C ARG A 3 -43.17 -21.25 -10.71
N LEU A 4 -43.84 -21.64 -9.63
CA LEU A 4 -43.34 -21.46 -8.25
C LEU A 4 -42.11 -22.35 -8.00
N ILE A 5 -42.18 -23.61 -8.46
CA ILE A 5 -41.07 -24.56 -8.38
C ILE A 5 -39.86 -24.06 -9.17
N ALA A 6 -40.08 -23.51 -10.38
CA ALA A 6 -39.01 -22.90 -11.17
C ALA A 6 -38.34 -21.72 -10.46
N CYS A 7 -39.11 -20.82 -9.84
CA CYS A 7 -38.55 -19.70 -9.06
C CYS A 7 -37.73 -20.18 -7.85
N ILE A 8 -38.21 -21.18 -7.11
CA ILE A 8 -37.48 -21.74 -5.96
C ILE A 8 -36.18 -22.39 -6.42
N LEU A 9 -36.20 -23.14 -7.53
CA LEU A 9 -34.99 -23.73 -8.10
C LEU A 9 -33.99 -22.67 -8.55
N LEU A 10 -34.45 -21.57 -9.14
CA LEU A 10 -33.58 -20.48 -9.60
C LEU A 10 -32.93 -19.73 -8.43
N VAL A 11 -33.68 -19.49 -7.34
CA VAL A 11 -33.16 -18.92 -6.08
C VAL A 11 -32.19 -19.88 -5.40
N ALA A 12 -32.51 -21.17 -5.34
CA ALA A 12 -31.61 -22.17 -4.76
C ALA A 12 -30.31 -22.31 -5.57
N PHE A 13 -30.40 -22.30 -6.90
CA PHE A 13 -29.23 -22.40 -7.78
C PHE A 13 -28.34 -21.16 -7.67
N SER A 14 -28.93 -19.96 -7.63
CA SER A 14 -28.18 -18.72 -7.41
C SER A 14 -27.54 -18.67 -6.02
N ALA A 15 -28.26 -19.06 -4.95
CA ALA A 15 -27.71 -19.14 -3.61
C ALA A 15 -26.55 -20.15 -3.52
N MET A 16 -26.68 -21.34 -4.13
CA MET A 16 -25.62 -22.34 -4.18
C MET A 16 -24.41 -21.89 -5.02
N SER A 17 -24.63 -21.10 -6.07
CA SER A 17 -23.55 -20.56 -6.90
C SER A 17 -22.75 -19.46 -6.18
N TRP A 18 -23.40 -18.72 -5.26
CA TRP A 18 -22.75 -17.71 -4.43
C TRP A 18 -22.12 -18.28 -3.15
N ALA A 19 -22.54 -19.46 -2.72
CA ALA A 19 -22.02 -20.15 -1.54
C ALA A 19 -20.78 -21.02 -1.82
N VAL A 20 -20.30 -21.10 -3.06
CA VAL A 20 -19.04 -21.79 -3.38
C VAL A 20 -17.89 -20.98 -2.77
N PRO A 21 -17.04 -21.58 -1.92
CA PRO A 21 -15.84 -20.92 -1.44
C PRO A 21 -15.01 -20.51 -2.66
N LYS A 22 -14.81 -19.20 -2.86
CA LYS A 22 -13.88 -18.74 -3.88
C LYS A 22 -12.49 -19.18 -3.45
N PRO A 23 -11.76 -19.96 -4.27
CA PRO A 23 -10.39 -20.34 -3.95
C PRO A 23 -9.57 -19.07 -3.72
N MET A 24 -8.69 -19.12 -2.73
CA MET A 24 -7.83 -17.98 -2.39
C MET A 24 -6.97 -17.64 -3.62
N GLU A 25 -7.07 -16.40 -4.07
CA GLU A 25 -6.22 -15.91 -5.17
C GLU A 25 -4.76 -15.88 -4.73
N SER A 26 -3.85 -16.09 -5.67
CA SER A 26 -2.41 -16.04 -5.42
C SER A 26 -1.99 -14.66 -4.89
N ILE A 27 -1.04 -14.62 -3.94
CA ILE A 27 -0.49 -13.38 -3.40
C ILE A 27 0.13 -12.49 -4.49
N THR A 28 0.54 -13.07 -5.61
CA THR A 28 1.07 -12.36 -6.78
C THR A 28 0.07 -11.40 -7.42
N ASN A 29 -1.23 -11.56 -7.17
CA ASN A 29 -2.28 -10.67 -7.66
C ASN A 29 -2.49 -9.43 -6.77
N TYR A 30 -1.74 -9.33 -5.67
CA TYR A 30 -1.91 -8.30 -4.65
C TYR A 30 -0.65 -7.45 -4.46
N ASN A 31 -0.86 -6.16 -4.23
CA ASN A 31 0.10 -5.32 -3.53
C ASN A 31 -0.20 -5.40 -2.03
N VAL A 32 0.70 -5.99 -1.26
CA VAL A 32 0.60 -5.98 0.20
C VAL A 32 1.21 -4.68 0.68
N MET A 33 0.43 -3.77 1.24
CA MET A 33 0.95 -2.48 1.73
C MET A 33 1.11 -2.51 3.24
N MET A 34 2.32 -2.22 3.71
CA MET A 34 2.58 -1.96 5.12
C MET A 34 2.34 -0.48 5.38
N VAL A 35 1.18 -0.18 5.97
CA VAL A 35 0.78 1.19 6.27
C VAL A 35 1.12 1.47 7.72
N HIS A 36 2.05 2.39 7.94
CA HIS A 36 2.34 2.88 9.28
C HIS A 36 1.98 4.37 9.37
N GLY A 37 1.40 4.77 10.51
CA GLY A 37 0.97 6.14 10.73
C GLY A 37 2.05 7.00 11.39
N ALA A 38 1.69 7.68 12.47
CA ALA A 38 2.53 8.64 13.21
C ALA A 38 3.83 8.02 13.75
N TYR A 39 4.87 7.99 12.91
CA TYR A 39 6.24 7.69 13.29
C TYR A 39 7.18 8.59 12.48
N GLY A 40 8.43 8.73 12.88
CA GLY A 40 9.27 9.81 12.36
C GLY A 40 10.62 9.89 13.04
N PRO A 41 11.66 10.41 12.37
CA PRO A 41 12.91 10.72 13.06
C PRO A 41 12.62 11.85 14.05
N LYS A 42 13.12 11.77 15.29
CA LYS A 42 12.99 12.88 16.23
C LYS A 42 14.05 13.94 15.91
N ASN A 43 13.67 15.21 15.94
CA ASN A 43 14.64 16.31 16.00
C ASN A 43 15.42 16.25 17.32
N ASP A 44 16.49 17.04 17.41
CA ASP A 44 17.22 17.29 18.66
C ASP A 44 16.27 17.77 19.78
N ASP A 45 15.16 18.42 19.40
CA ASP A 45 14.09 18.88 20.31
C ASP A 45 13.08 17.77 20.71
N GLY A 46 13.28 16.52 20.28
CA GLY A 46 12.40 15.38 20.59
C GLY A 46 11.11 15.29 19.75
N GLU A 47 10.89 16.27 18.88
CA GLU A 47 9.76 16.39 17.95
C GLU A 47 9.83 15.36 16.80
N LEU A 48 8.79 14.55 16.60
CA LEU A 48 8.69 13.60 15.47
C LEU A 48 8.62 14.36 14.14
N GLN A 49 9.62 14.26 13.27
CA GLN A 49 9.49 14.70 11.90
C GLN A 49 8.65 13.73 11.08
N GLY A 50 7.99 14.27 10.05
CA GLY A 50 7.50 13.46 8.96
C GLY A 50 8.65 12.89 8.13
N PHE A 51 8.31 12.58 6.90
CA PHE A 51 9.26 12.39 5.81
C PHE A 51 10.35 13.52 5.75
N ASP A 52 11.56 13.19 5.32
CA ASP A 52 12.68 14.15 5.21
C ASP A 52 12.46 15.06 3.98
N PRO A 53 12.31 16.40 4.13
CA PRO A 53 11.90 17.32 3.06
C PRO A 53 12.83 17.46 1.85
N GLY A 54 13.85 16.60 1.72
CA GLY A 54 14.77 16.54 0.57
C GLY A 54 14.42 15.53 -0.53
N ASP A 55 13.59 14.52 -0.27
CA ASP A 55 13.41 13.40 -1.21
C ASP A 55 12.05 13.45 -1.96
N TYR A 56 11.86 14.52 -2.72
CA TYR A 56 10.72 14.63 -3.64
C TYR A 56 10.92 13.87 -4.95
N SER A 57 11.86 12.92 -4.99
CA SER A 57 12.15 12.10 -6.15
C SER A 57 11.04 11.07 -6.39
N GLN A 58 11.03 10.49 -7.59
CA GLN A 58 10.16 9.36 -7.87
C GLN A 58 10.57 8.16 -6.99
N ALA A 59 9.60 7.40 -6.49
CA ALA A 59 9.88 6.25 -5.62
C ALA A 59 10.88 5.26 -6.26
N ILE A 60 10.82 5.08 -7.58
CA ILE A 60 11.70 4.18 -8.33
C ILE A 60 13.17 4.64 -8.39
N GLU A 61 13.43 5.95 -8.31
CA GLU A 61 14.76 6.56 -8.45
C GLU A 61 15.58 6.44 -7.17
N ALA A 62 14.91 6.26 -6.03
CA ALA A 62 15.56 6.08 -4.76
C ALA A 62 16.36 4.77 -4.69
N THR A 63 17.58 4.87 -4.18
CA THR A 63 18.46 3.72 -3.93
C THR A 63 18.44 3.27 -2.47
N GLU A 64 17.95 4.13 -1.59
CA GLU A 64 17.79 3.92 -0.14
C GLU A 64 16.32 4.01 0.25
N HIS A 65 15.98 3.43 1.40
CA HIS A 65 14.62 3.38 1.92
C HIS A 65 14.12 4.76 2.36
N LEU A 66 12.95 5.18 1.86
CA LEU A 66 12.45 6.57 1.92
C LEU A 66 11.49 6.84 3.09
N GLY A 67 11.73 6.20 4.24
CA GLY A 67 10.81 6.29 5.37
C GLY A 67 11.43 5.99 6.72
N ALA A 68 11.66 7.05 7.50
CA ALA A 68 11.91 6.94 8.93
C ALA A 68 10.66 6.45 9.69
N ALA A 69 9.45 6.69 9.15
CA ALA A 69 8.17 6.29 9.71
C ALA A 69 7.70 4.87 9.27
N SER A 70 8.60 3.91 9.14
CA SER A 70 8.25 2.57 8.65
C SER A 70 8.32 1.51 9.76
N MET A 71 7.68 0.36 9.56
CA MET A 71 7.86 -0.82 10.42
C MET A 71 9.25 -1.49 10.26
N GLY A 72 10.22 -0.75 9.67
CA GLY A 72 11.60 -1.13 9.41
C GLY A 72 11.88 -1.42 7.94
N SER A 73 13.16 -1.28 7.55
CA SER A 73 13.62 -1.58 6.19
C SER A 73 13.48 -3.07 5.86
N TYR A 74 13.55 -3.40 4.58
CA TYR A 74 13.46 -4.77 4.12
C TYR A 74 14.70 -5.60 4.48
N THR A 75 15.85 -4.96 4.59
CA THR A 75 17.13 -5.58 4.94
C THR A 75 17.30 -5.83 6.44
N SER A 76 16.50 -5.19 7.29
CA SER A 76 16.62 -5.27 8.75
C SER A 76 15.96 -6.54 9.32
N ASN A 77 16.77 -7.52 9.76
CA ASN A 77 16.26 -8.79 10.31
C ASN A 77 15.37 -8.65 11.57
N ASN A 78 15.49 -7.56 12.32
CA ASN A 78 14.74 -7.33 13.55
C ASN A 78 13.42 -6.55 13.34
N ARG A 79 12.87 -6.56 12.12
CA ARG A 79 11.75 -5.69 11.74
C ARG A 79 10.57 -6.47 11.17
N VAL A 80 9.36 -5.96 11.43
CA VAL A 80 8.10 -6.64 11.10
C VAL A 80 7.95 -6.82 9.60
N THR A 81 8.33 -5.82 8.80
CA THR A 81 8.31 -5.91 7.33
C THR A 81 9.10 -7.11 6.82
N ARG A 82 10.34 -7.28 7.30
CA ARG A 82 11.19 -8.41 6.94
C ARG A 82 10.62 -9.74 7.43
N TRP A 83 10.11 -9.78 8.66
CA TRP A 83 9.52 -11.00 9.22
C TRP A 83 8.32 -11.48 8.39
N ILE A 84 7.40 -10.57 8.03
CA ILE A 84 6.22 -10.89 7.19
C ILE A 84 6.67 -11.34 5.80
N SER A 85 7.50 -10.55 5.12
CA SER A 85 8.00 -10.87 3.76
C SER A 85 8.65 -12.26 3.71
N HIS A 86 9.51 -12.59 4.66
CA HIS A 86 10.29 -13.82 4.59
C HIS A 86 9.60 -15.06 5.20
N ASN A 87 8.90 -14.91 6.33
CA ASN A 87 8.34 -16.07 7.06
C ASN A 87 6.88 -16.35 6.71
N ILE A 88 6.14 -15.35 6.23
CA ILE A 88 4.72 -15.49 5.89
C ILE A 88 4.53 -15.55 4.37
N LEU A 89 5.22 -14.68 3.64
CA LEU A 89 5.11 -14.63 2.17
C LEU A 89 6.21 -15.42 1.44
N GLU A 90 7.13 -16.02 2.20
CA GLU A 90 8.20 -16.90 1.69
C GLU A 90 9.07 -16.24 0.60
N GLU A 91 9.22 -14.91 0.67
CA GLU A 91 9.98 -14.17 -0.31
C GLU A 91 11.49 -14.49 -0.20
N PRO A 92 12.21 -14.54 -1.34
CA PRO A 92 13.64 -14.74 -1.32
C PRO A 92 14.35 -13.57 -0.61
N LYS A 93 15.61 -13.79 -0.27
CA LYS A 93 16.44 -12.73 0.31
C LYS A 93 17.08 -11.94 -0.84
N TRP A 94 16.79 -10.64 -0.90
CA TRP A 94 17.55 -9.70 -1.72
C TRP A 94 18.60 -8.97 -0.87
N GLU A 95 19.60 -8.40 -1.54
CA GLU A 95 20.75 -7.76 -0.87
C GLU A 95 20.51 -6.29 -0.51
N LYS A 96 19.70 -5.58 -1.31
CA LYS A 96 19.48 -4.13 -1.19
C LYS A 96 18.00 -3.81 -1.07
N ASP A 97 17.69 -2.77 -0.29
CA ASP A 97 16.32 -2.28 -0.10
C ASP A 97 15.63 -1.90 -1.43
N SER A 98 16.36 -1.30 -2.38
CA SER A 98 15.86 -1.03 -3.73
C SER A 98 15.55 -2.28 -4.56
N SER A 99 16.18 -3.41 -4.27
CA SER A 99 15.82 -4.71 -4.86
C SER A 99 14.56 -5.27 -4.21
N TYR A 100 14.41 -5.14 -2.89
CA TYR A 100 13.19 -5.58 -2.21
C TYR A 100 11.97 -4.81 -2.71
N VAL A 101 11.99 -3.48 -2.72
CA VAL A 101 10.80 -2.69 -3.10
C VAL A 101 10.30 -3.03 -4.51
N ARG A 102 11.20 -3.37 -5.43
CA ARG A 102 10.87 -3.72 -6.82
C ARG A 102 10.36 -5.15 -7.01
N ASN A 103 10.70 -6.08 -6.11
CA ASN A 103 10.44 -7.52 -6.28
C ASN A 103 9.54 -8.12 -5.19
N SER A 104 9.39 -7.46 -4.04
CA SER A 104 8.58 -7.92 -2.92
C SER A 104 7.09 -7.74 -3.21
N TYR A 105 6.27 -8.64 -2.69
CA TYR A 105 4.83 -8.44 -2.61
C TYR A 105 4.49 -7.28 -1.66
N VAL A 106 5.37 -7.04 -0.67
CA VAL A 106 5.21 -6.01 0.35
C VAL A 106 5.77 -4.66 -0.12
N TYR A 107 4.90 -3.65 -0.19
CA TYR A 107 5.29 -2.26 -0.30
C TYR A 107 5.38 -1.61 1.08
N ASN A 108 6.59 -1.15 1.40
CA ASN A 108 6.97 -0.40 2.58
C ASN A 108 8.19 0.44 2.19
N TRP A 109 8.03 1.37 1.25
CA TRP A 109 9.15 2.17 0.75
C TRP A 109 9.20 3.56 1.35
N ARG A 110 8.02 4.12 1.63
CA ARG A 110 7.88 5.52 1.98
C ARG A 110 6.88 5.73 3.11
N ALA A 111 7.18 6.73 3.94
CA ALA A 111 6.30 7.26 4.97
C ALA A 111 5.28 8.27 4.42
N PHE A 112 4.23 8.57 5.18
CA PHE A 112 3.38 9.73 4.91
C PHE A 112 4.19 11.04 4.94
N SER A 113 3.81 12.00 4.10
CA SER A 113 4.42 13.33 4.00
C SER A 113 4.39 14.07 5.32
N ASN A 114 3.28 13.98 6.05
CA ASN A 114 3.11 14.48 7.39
C ASN A 114 2.59 13.37 8.30
N THR A 115 3.47 12.86 9.14
CA THR A 115 3.15 11.72 10.02
C THR A 115 2.24 12.12 11.18
N ARG A 116 2.16 13.42 11.53
CA ARG A 116 1.25 13.96 12.56
C ARG A 116 -0.12 14.36 12.02
N ASN A 117 -0.40 14.09 10.75
CA ASN A 117 -1.65 14.52 10.14
C ASN A 117 -2.85 13.74 10.68
N SER A 118 -4.06 14.18 10.35
CA SER A 118 -5.27 13.40 10.67
C SER A 118 -5.34 12.11 9.86
N SER A 119 -6.04 11.09 10.37
CA SER A 119 -6.27 9.83 9.65
C SER A 119 -6.94 10.07 8.29
N LYS A 120 -7.85 11.03 8.23
CA LYS A 120 -8.53 11.48 7.01
C LYS A 120 -7.56 12.00 5.95
N ASN A 121 -6.64 12.88 6.33
CA ASN A 121 -5.70 13.44 5.36
C ASN A 121 -4.66 12.38 4.93
N ASN A 122 -4.21 11.52 5.84
CA ASN A 122 -3.33 10.40 5.49
C ASN A 122 -4.05 9.36 4.62
N ALA A 123 -5.37 9.20 4.73
CA ALA A 123 -6.14 8.34 3.85
C ALA A 123 -6.20 8.89 2.42
N VAL A 124 -6.27 10.23 2.27
CA VAL A 124 -6.15 10.88 0.96
C VAL A 124 -4.76 10.64 0.37
N GLU A 125 -3.68 10.84 1.13
CA GLU A 125 -2.31 10.52 0.66
C GLU A 125 -2.12 9.02 0.37
N LEU A 126 -2.78 8.13 1.12
CA LEU A 126 -2.70 6.70 0.89
C LEU A 126 -3.30 6.33 -0.47
N GLY A 127 -4.51 6.79 -0.76
CA GLY A 127 -5.33 6.23 -1.86
C GLY A 127 -5.70 7.19 -2.99
N ASP A 128 -5.79 8.49 -2.75
CA ASP A 128 -6.21 9.46 -3.77
C ASP A 128 -5.05 9.77 -4.72
N ARG A 129 -5.10 9.19 -5.92
CA ARG A 129 -4.08 9.37 -6.97
C ARG A 129 -3.92 10.84 -7.42
N THR A 130 -4.82 11.73 -7.02
CA THR A 130 -4.75 13.17 -7.27
C THR A 130 -4.16 13.98 -6.11
N TRP A 131 -3.83 13.35 -4.98
CA TRP A 131 -3.38 14.00 -3.74
C TRP A 131 -2.26 15.03 -3.93
N ASN A 132 -1.26 14.76 -4.78
CA ASN A 132 -0.13 15.66 -5.06
C ASN A 132 -0.17 16.21 -6.51
N LYS A 133 -1.37 16.48 -7.05
CA LYS A 133 -1.52 17.00 -8.42
C LYS A 133 -0.88 18.38 -8.63
N ASP A 134 -0.86 19.20 -7.58
CA ASP A 134 -0.22 20.52 -7.55
C ASP A 134 1.31 20.46 -7.42
N LYS A 135 1.86 19.26 -7.19
CA LYS A 135 3.29 18.98 -6.99
C LYS A 135 3.89 19.70 -5.78
N THR A 136 3.09 19.96 -4.76
CA THR A 136 3.57 20.51 -3.48
C THR A 136 4.63 19.62 -2.84
N PHE A 137 4.54 18.30 -3.04
CA PHE A 137 5.51 17.30 -2.60
C PHE A 137 6.36 16.75 -3.77
N GLY A 138 6.64 17.60 -4.76
CA GLY A 138 7.40 17.30 -5.98
C GLY A 138 6.87 16.09 -6.75
N GLN A 139 7.69 15.06 -6.99
CA GLN A 139 7.31 13.89 -7.82
C GLN A 139 6.61 12.78 -7.05
N ARG A 140 6.31 12.99 -5.76
CA ARG A 140 5.58 12.01 -4.96
C ARG A 140 4.18 11.75 -5.48
N ARG A 141 3.69 10.55 -5.22
CA ARG A 141 2.33 10.14 -5.55
C ARG A 141 1.64 9.56 -4.32
N ALA A 142 0.36 9.21 -4.46
CA ALA A 142 -0.31 8.44 -3.44
C ALA A 142 0.46 7.13 -3.19
N LEU A 143 0.50 6.65 -1.94
CA LEU A 143 1.31 5.48 -1.61
C LEU A 143 0.90 4.23 -2.42
N VAL A 144 -0.37 4.10 -2.79
CA VAL A 144 -0.87 3.02 -3.66
C VAL A 144 -0.32 3.13 -5.09
N GLU A 145 -0.18 4.36 -5.59
CA GLU A 145 0.36 4.63 -6.92
C GLU A 145 1.87 4.34 -6.92
N GLU A 146 2.59 4.80 -5.89
CA GLU A 146 4.02 4.50 -5.73
C GLU A 146 4.28 2.98 -5.62
N ALA A 147 3.39 2.24 -4.96
CA ALA A 147 3.48 0.77 -4.86
C ALA A 147 3.39 0.06 -6.23
N GLN A 148 2.64 0.63 -7.17
CA GLN A 148 2.58 0.13 -8.55
C GLN A 148 3.78 0.62 -9.36
N GLU A 149 4.14 1.90 -9.20
CA GLU A 149 5.24 2.56 -9.89
C GLU A 149 6.57 1.81 -9.71
N VAL A 150 6.92 1.44 -8.47
CA VAL A 150 8.18 0.75 -8.17
C VAL A 150 8.26 -0.66 -8.79
N LYS A 151 7.12 -1.25 -9.15
CA LYS A 151 7.02 -2.56 -9.82
C LYS A 151 6.83 -2.44 -11.33
N ALA A 152 6.54 -1.24 -11.83
CA ALA A 152 6.28 -1.00 -13.23
C ALA A 152 7.58 -1.06 -14.04
N TRP A 153 7.67 -2.07 -14.89
CA TRP A 153 8.77 -2.31 -15.80
C TRP A 153 8.21 -2.77 -17.13
N PHE A 154 8.64 -2.12 -18.22
CA PHE A 154 8.22 -2.47 -19.57
C PHE A 154 9.43 -2.65 -20.48
N VAL A 155 9.54 -3.83 -21.10
CA VAL A 155 10.57 -4.12 -22.11
C VAL A 155 10.04 -3.69 -23.47
N VAL A 156 10.61 -2.61 -24.03
CA VAL A 156 10.22 -2.08 -25.34
C VAL A 156 10.87 -2.89 -26.47
N ASP A 157 12.14 -3.24 -26.30
CA ASP A 157 12.92 -4.01 -27.26
C ASP A 157 13.77 -5.04 -26.51
N SER A 158 13.57 -6.32 -26.79
CA SER A 158 14.32 -7.41 -26.15
C SER A 158 15.81 -7.40 -26.48
N ASN A 159 16.20 -6.72 -27.56
CA ASN A 159 17.60 -6.62 -28.01
C ASN A 159 18.27 -5.31 -27.58
N ASP A 160 17.51 -4.35 -27.05
CA ASP A 160 18.01 -3.04 -26.64
C ASP A 160 17.40 -2.60 -25.30
N THR A 161 18.08 -2.99 -24.23
CA THR A 161 17.66 -2.68 -22.86
C THR A 161 17.70 -1.19 -22.53
N SER A 162 18.35 -0.35 -23.34
CA SER A 162 18.41 1.10 -23.13
C SER A 162 17.06 1.78 -23.36
N LYS A 163 16.12 1.09 -24.03
CA LYS A 163 14.77 1.57 -24.31
C LYS A 163 13.73 1.10 -23.29
N ASN A 164 14.12 0.31 -22.30
CA ASN A 164 13.17 -0.17 -21.31
C ASN A 164 12.62 1.00 -20.49
N LEU A 165 11.31 0.96 -20.23
CA LEU A 165 10.64 1.98 -19.43
C LEU A 165 10.50 1.50 -18.00
N HIS A 166 10.63 2.41 -17.05
CA HIS A 166 10.49 2.16 -15.61
C HIS A 166 9.61 3.21 -14.93
N GLY A 167 9.15 2.89 -13.73
CA GLY A 167 8.48 3.87 -12.88
C GLY A 167 7.18 4.37 -13.49
N GLN A 168 6.94 5.68 -13.41
CA GLN A 168 5.68 6.26 -13.86
C GLN A 168 5.48 6.12 -15.36
N GLU A 169 6.54 6.30 -16.14
CA GLU A 169 6.45 6.18 -17.60
C GLU A 169 6.01 4.77 -18.00
N ALA A 170 6.59 3.74 -17.38
CA ALA A 170 6.14 2.36 -17.57
C ALA A 170 4.70 2.15 -17.09
N LEU A 171 4.35 2.66 -15.91
CA LEU A 171 3.01 2.49 -15.32
C LEU A 171 1.93 3.09 -16.24
N ASP A 172 2.17 4.29 -16.76
CA ASP A 172 1.27 4.97 -17.69
C ASP A 172 1.17 4.22 -19.02
N SER A 173 2.30 3.73 -19.56
CA SER A 173 2.28 2.86 -20.75
C SER A 173 1.48 1.59 -20.50
N MET A 174 1.71 0.88 -19.40
CA MET A 174 1.03 -0.38 -19.08
C MET A 174 -0.48 -0.21 -18.90
N ARG A 175 -0.93 0.91 -18.34
CA ARG A 175 -2.38 1.21 -18.18
C ARG A 175 -3.11 1.39 -19.51
N ASN A 176 -2.39 1.83 -20.54
CA ASN A 176 -2.95 1.99 -21.88
C ASN A 176 -2.94 0.68 -22.70
N HIS A 177 -2.39 -0.41 -22.17
CA HIS A 177 -2.24 -1.71 -22.84
C HIS A 177 -2.86 -2.84 -21.99
N PRO A 178 -4.06 -3.34 -22.33
CA PRO A 178 -4.82 -4.29 -21.49
C PRO A 178 -4.10 -5.61 -21.17
N ASP A 179 -3.22 -6.06 -22.05
CA ASP A 179 -2.37 -7.24 -21.91
C ASP A 179 -1.28 -7.06 -20.85
N LEU A 180 -0.72 -5.85 -20.76
CA LEU A 180 0.29 -5.49 -19.78
C LEU A 180 -0.32 -5.12 -18.42
N PHE A 181 -1.49 -4.51 -18.43
CA PHE A 181 -2.19 -4.11 -17.20
C PHE A 181 -2.41 -5.29 -16.24
N ARG A 182 -2.63 -6.50 -16.76
CA ARG A 182 -2.80 -7.72 -15.95
C ARG A 182 -1.53 -8.19 -15.25
N GLN A 183 -0.37 -7.65 -15.61
CA GLN A 183 0.91 -8.00 -15.00
C GLN A 183 1.16 -7.19 -13.72
N LEU A 184 0.49 -6.05 -13.56
CA LEU A 184 0.54 -5.27 -12.34
C LEU A 184 -0.59 -5.69 -11.42
N ALA A 185 -0.24 -6.04 -10.18
CA ALA A 185 -1.23 -6.17 -9.13
C ALA A 185 -1.99 -4.84 -8.99
N SER A 186 -3.31 -4.91 -9.10
CA SER A 186 -4.21 -3.76 -8.98
C SER A 186 -5.05 -3.81 -7.71
N ARG A 187 -5.04 -4.93 -6.99
CA ARG A 187 -5.73 -5.12 -5.71
C ARG A 187 -4.75 -5.02 -4.56
N TYR A 188 -5.23 -4.59 -3.41
CA TYR A 188 -4.41 -4.31 -2.24
C TYR A 188 -4.83 -5.14 -1.03
N ILE A 189 -3.84 -5.59 -0.28
CA ILE A 189 -3.98 -6.06 1.09
C ILE A 189 -3.28 -5.03 1.97
N LEU A 190 -4.01 -4.37 2.87
CA LEU A 190 -3.46 -3.37 3.76
C LEU A 190 -3.12 -4.01 5.09
N ILE A 191 -1.85 -3.95 5.49
CA ILE A 191 -1.38 -4.31 6.83
C ILE A 191 -1.08 -3.00 7.54
N GLY A 192 -2.08 -2.49 8.26
CA GLY A 192 -2.01 -1.24 8.99
C GLY A 192 -1.50 -1.44 10.40
N HIS A 193 -0.45 -0.73 10.80
CA HIS A 193 0.07 -0.74 12.17
C HIS A 193 -0.09 0.62 12.84
N SER A 194 -0.42 0.63 14.14
CA SER A 194 -0.70 1.86 14.88
C SER A 194 -1.78 2.68 14.15
N MET A 195 -1.60 3.98 13.98
CA MET A 195 -2.51 4.84 13.21
C MET A 195 -2.68 4.38 11.75
N GLY A 196 -1.75 3.61 11.18
CA GLY A 196 -1.87 3.07 9.83
C GLY A 196 -3.10 2.17 9.62
N GLY A 197 -3.57 1.45 10.66
CA GLY A 197 -4.81 0.68 10.57
C GLY A 197 -6.06 1.55 10.57
N VAL A 198 -6.05 2.67 11.31
CA VAL A 198 -7.12 3.67 11.27
C VAL A 198 -7.17 4.37 9.91
N VAL A 199 -6.01 4.73 9.34
CA VAL A 199 -5.88 5.29 7.99
C VAL A 199 -6.37 4.32 6.93
N SER A 200 -5.99 3.05 7.03
CA SER A 200 -6.45 2.01 6.09
C SER A 200 -7.97 1.86 6.12
N ARG A 201 -8.57 1.90 7.31
CA ARG A 201 -10.03 1.87 7.49
C ARG A 201 -10.71 3.12 6.92
N GLU A 202 -10.15 4.29 7.19
CA GLU A 202 -10.66 5.57 6.68
C GLU A 202 -10.68 5.61 5.14
N TRP A 203 -9.62 5.11 4.49
CA TRP A 203 -9.59 5.03 3.02
C TRP A 203 -10.71 4.14 2.46
N VAL A 204 -10.83 2.89 2.93
CA VAL A 204 -11.83 1.96 2.37
C VAL A 204 -13.28 2.37 2.66
N GLN A 205 -13.50 3.29 3.60
CA GLN A 205 -14.81 3.85 3.90
C GLN A 205 -15.16 5.06 3.02
N ASN A 206 -14.20 5.64 2.32
CA ASN A 206 -14.40 6.89 1.59
C ASN A 206 -14.74 6.67 0.11
N SER A 207 -16.00 6.85 -0.27
CA SER A 207 -16.46 6.61 -1.64
C SER A 207 -15.93 7.59 -2.71
N ASN A 208 -15.25 8.68 -2.33
CA ASN A 208 -14.79 9.69 -3.30
C ASN A 208 -13.52 9.26 -4.04
N TYR A 209 -12.65 8.48 -3.40
CA TYR A 209 -11.34 8.08 -3.92
C TYR A 209 -10.99 6.62 -3.61
N TYR A 210 -11.94 5.85 -3.07
CA TYR A 210 -11.85 4.40 -2.99
C TYR A 210 -12.68 3.77 -4.10
N HIS A 211 -12.06 2.91 -4.92
CA HIS A 211 -12.71 2.33 -6.10
C HIS A 211 -12.88 0.80 -6.00
N GLY A 212 -12.93 0.24 -4.79
CA GLY A 212 -13.12 -1.20 -4.58
C GLY A 212 -11.85 -2.02 -4.78
N GLU A 213 -10.68 -1.38 -4.70
CA GLU A 213 -9.38 -2.01 -4.97
C GLU A 213 -8.74 -2.69 -3.74
N VAL A 214 -9.35 -2.61 -2.55
CA VAL A 214 -8.82 -3.21 -1.31
C VAL A 214 -9.64 -4.44 -0.93
N ASP A 215 -8.96 -5.57 -0.81
CA ASP A 215 -9.59 -6.85 -0.48
C ASP A 215 -9.63 -7.15 1.01
N LYS A 216 -8.57 -6.73 1.70
CA LYS A 216 -8.34 -7.06 3.10
C LYS A 216 -7.66 -5.90 3.78
N VAL A 217 -8.12 -5.60 4.99
CA VAL A 217 -7.45 -4.73 5.94
C VAL A 217 -7.12 -5.57 7.17
N ILE A 218 -5.84 -5.68 7.47
CA ILE A 218 -5.28 -6.36 8.63
C ILE A 218 -4.71 -5.26 9.51
N THR A 219 -5.18 -5.16 10.76
CA THR A 219 -4.67 -4.15 11.69
C THR A 219 -3.85 -4.77 12.79
N LEU A 220 -2.68 -4.20 13.03
CA LEU A 220 -1.73 -4.58 14.07
C LEU A 220 -1.65 -3.43 15.07
N ASP A 221 -2.06 -3.68 16.31
CA ASP A 221 -1.94 -2.71 17.41
C ASP A 221 -2.45 -1.28 17.05
N SER A 222 -3.58 -1.23 16.35
CA SER A 222 -4.17 0.03 15.90
C SER A 222 -5.14 0.59 16.94
N PRO A 223 -5.01 1.89 17.33
CA PRO A 223 -5.88 2.51 18.31
C PRO A 223 -7.24 2.89 17.68
N HIS A 224 -8.08 1.89 17.38
CA HIS A 224 -9.38 2.09 16.73
C HIS A 224 -10.35 2.96 17.53
N GLU A 225 -10.20 2.95 18.86
CA GLU A 225 -10.99 3.75 19.81
C GLU A 225 -10.20 4.95 20.36
N GLY A 226 -9.02 5.23 19.80
CA GLY A 226 -8.07 6.17 20.35
C GLY A 226 -7.09 5.52 21.32
N THR A 227 -6.25 6.34 21.94
CA THR A 227 -5.26 5.92 22.93
C THR A 227 -5.25 6.88 24.10
N ASP A 228 -5.25 6.35 25.31
CA ASP A 228 -5.17 7.14 26.54
C ASP A 228 -3.80 7.79 26.74
N THR A 229 -2.81 7.46 25.92
CA THR A 229 -1.48 8.11 25.98
C THR A 229 -1.56 9.62 25.84
N LEU A 230 -2.52 10.15 25.06
CA LEU A 230 -2.76 11.58 24.98
C LEU A 230 -3.33 12.15 26.29
N ASN A 231 -4.29 11.44 26.90
CA ASN A 231 -4.87 11.84 28.20
C ASN A 231 -3.80 11.81 29.31
N MET A 232 -2.90 10.82 29.28
CA MET A 232 -1.75 10.74 30.19
C MET A 232 -0.76 11.89 29.98
N GLN A 233 -0.44 12.25 28.74
CA GLN A 233 0.45 13.39 28.44
C GLN A 233 -0.15 14.73 28.88
N LEU A 234 -1.46 14.87 28.76
CA LEU A 234 -2.18 16.09 29.16
C LEU A 234 -2.53 16.12 30.66
N SER A 235 -2.13 15.12 31.44
CA SER A 235 -2.47 14.98 32.87
C SER A 235 -3.99 15.03 33.14
N LEU A 236 -4.78 14.41 32.26
CA LEU A 236 -6.24 14.37 32.33
C LEU A 236 -6.77 13.05 32.95
N LEU A 237 -5.88 12.22 33.50
CA LEU A 237 -6.18 10.94 34.16
C LEU A 237 -5.77 10.99 35.64
#